data_AF-A0A1G9P4E4-F1
#
_entry.id   AF-A0A1G9P4E4-F1
#
_cell.length_a   1.000
_cell.length_b   1.000
_cell.length_c   1.000
_cell.angle_alpha   90.00
_cell.angle_beta   90.00
_cell.angle_gamma   90.00
#
_symmetry.space_group_name_H-M   'P 1'
#
loop_
_entity.id
_entity.type
_entity.pdbx_description
1 polymer ?
#
loop_
_entity_poly.entity_id
_entity_poly.type
_entity_poly.pdbx_seq_one_letter_code
_entity_poly.pdbx_strand_id
1 'polypeptide(L)'
;MRAYRAPPARPRLRVGDRHRLPQPARAGRRLVLHRPVGHLVQRRLQSWDVYRGSNGANQVFSFVRTGNTNSGTVDIKAVLNWLRTNGWMGDVTLGDVQFGYEITSSSGGMDFVTNSFSVSSS
;
A
#
# COMPACT_ATOMS: atom_id res chain seq x y z
N MET A 1 -59.32 24.43 -35.87
CA MET A 1 -59.33 24.25 -34.40
C MET A 1 -57.93 23.84 -33.94
N ARG A 2 -57.24 24.67 -33.16
CA ARG A 2 -55.89 24.40 -32.62
C ARG A 2 -56.04 23.96 -31.17
N ALA A 3 -55.60 22.76 -30.83
CA ALA A 3 -55.60 22.24 -29.46
C ALA A 3 -54.49 22.92 -28.64
N TYR A 4 -54.85 23.50 -27.49
CA TYR A 4 -53.91 24.09 -26.54
C TYR A 4 -53.35 22.98 -25.65
N ARG A 5 -52.05 22.68 -25.76
CA ARG A 5 -51.36 21.70 -24.90
C ARG A 5 -50.75 22.45 -23.72
N ALA A 6 -51.23 22.16 -22.51
CA ALA A 6 -50.70 22.76 -21.29
C ALA A 6 -49.20 22.41 -21.12
N PRO A 7 -48.36 23.35 -20.63
CA PRO A 7 -46.95 23.07 -20.37
C PRO A 7 -46.77 22.10 -19.20
N PRO A 8 -45.71 21.28 -19.19
CA PRO A 8 -45.47 20.30 -18.13
C PRO A 8 -45.23 20.98 -16.78
N ALA A 9 -45.84 20.42 -15.73
CA ALA A 9 -45.65 20.89 -14.36
C ALA A 9 -44.17 20.78 -13.95
N ARG A 10 -43.62 21.88 -13.42
CA ARG A 10 -42.26 21.88 -12.85
C ARG A 10 -42.25 21.09 -11.53
N PRO A 11 -41.27 20.21 -11.28
CA PRO A 11 -41.16 19.54 -10.00
C PRO A 11 -40.87 20.57 -8.89
N ARG A 12 -41.72 20.59 -7.85
CA ARG A 12 -41.43 21.32 -6.60
C ARG A 12 -40.45 20.50 -5.77
N LEU A 13 -39.20 20.96 -5.66
CA LEU A 13 -38.22 20.38 -4.75
C LEU A 13 -38.60 20.76 -3.31
N ARG A 14 -39.00 19.78 -2.49
CA ARG A 14 -39.14 20.00 -1.04
C ARG A 14 -37.75 19.99 -0.41
N VAL A 15 -37.45 21.03 0.36
CA VAL A 15 -36.25 21.11 1.20
C VAL A 15 -36.40 20.06 2.30
N GLY A 16 -35.67 18.95 2.18
CA GLY A 16 -35.70 17.85 3.15
C GLY A 16 -35.12 16.52 2.63
N ASP A 17 -35.19 16.26 1.32
CA ASP A 17 -34.71 15.00 0.75
C ASP A 17 -33.30 15.18 0.16
N ARG A 18 -32.26 14.94 0.98
CA ARG A 18 -30.93 14.65 0.44
C ARG A 18 -30.95 13.26 -0.18
N HIS A 19 -31.53 13.17 -1.37
CA HIS A 19 -31.27 12.09 -2.30
C HIS A 19 -29.76 12.06 -2.54
N ARG A 20 -29.12 11.10 -1.90
CA ARG A 20 -27.77 10.63 -2.21
C ARG A 20 -27.78 10.24 -3.68
N LEU A 21 -27.33 11.13 -4.56
CA LEU A 21 -26.96 10.76 -5.92
C LEU A 21 -25.95 9.62 -5.78
N PRO A 22 -26.15 8.46 -6.43
CA PRO A 22 -25.06 7.52 -6.57
C PRO A 22 -24.02 8.21 -7.44
N GLN A 23 -23.02 8.80 -6.80
CA GLN A 23 -21.75 9.02 -7.46
C GLN A 23 -21.31 7.65 -7.96
N PRO A 24 -20.85 7.49 -9.21
CA PRO A 24 -20.15 6.29 -9.58
C PRO A 24 -18.99 6.20 -8.60
N ALA A 25 -19.06 5.23 -7.68
CA ALA A 25 -17.92 4.88 -6.87
C ALA A 25 -16.85 4.47 -7.87
N ARG A 26 -15.97 5.42 -8.21
CA ARG A 26 -14.62 5.08 -8.66
C ARG A 26 -14.18 4.07 -7.62
N ALA A 27 -14.05 2.82 -8.06
CA ALA A 27 -13.37 1.81 -7.30
C ALA A 27 -11.98 2.39 -7.00
N GLY A 28 -11.88 3.09 -5.87
CA GLY A 28 -10.63 3.28 -5.20
C GLY A 28 -10.12 1.86 -5.06
N ARG A 29 -9.06 1.56 -5.79
CA ARG A 29 -8.29 0.34 -5.58
C ARG A 29 -7.74 0.49 -4.17
N ARG A 30 -8.57 0.18 -3.17
CA ARG A 30 -8.14 -0.20 -1.85
C ARG A 30 -7.18 -1.34 -2.14
N LEU A 31 -5.90 -1.11 -1.94
CA LEU A 31 -4.93 -2.18 -1.86
C LEU A 31 -5.42 -3.04 -0.70
N VAL A 32 -6.23 -4.06 -1.00
CA VAL A 32 -6.50 -5.13 -0.06
C VAL A 32 -5.15 -5.82 0.04
N LEU A 33 -4.37 -5.46 1.06
CA LEU A 33 -3.29 -6.31 1.51
C LEU A 33 -3.96 -7.66 1.77
N HIS A 34 -3.64 -8.61 0.89
CA HIS A 34 -4.08 -9.98 1.00
C HIS A 34 -3.55 -10.54 2.32
N ARG A 35 -3.98 -11.74 2.73
CA ARG A 35 -3.32 -12.44 3.83
C ARG A 35 -1.83 -12.60 3.53
N PRO A 36 -0.94 -12.56 4.54
CA PRO A 36 0.47 -12.85 4.31
C PRO A 36 0.63 -14.22 3.65
N VAL A 37 1.55 -14.29 2.70
CA VAL A 37 1.87 -15.51 1.94
C VAL A 37 3.05 -16.27 2.55
N GLY A 38 3.68 -15.71 3.57
CA GLY A 38 4.78 -16.32 4.30
C GLY A 38 5.10 -15.57 5.58
N HIS A 39 6.00 -16.13 6.37
CA HIS A 39 6.49 -15.54 7.59
C HIS A 39 8.01 -15.75 7.68
N LEU A 40 8.75 -14.66 7.85
CA LEU A 40 10.21 -14.67 8.01
C LEU A 40 10.57 -14.31 9.44
N VAL A 41 11.50 -15.04 10.03
CA VAL A 41 12.10 -14.69 11.32
C VAL A 41 13.59 -14.46 11.12
N GLN A 42 14.06 -13.25 11.45
CA GLN A 42 15.47 -12.89 11.50
C GLN A 42 15.88 -12.64 12.94
N ARG A 43 16.84 -13.43 13.44
CA ARG A 43 17.22 -13.42 14.87
C ARG A 43 15.97 -13.65 15.76
N ARG A 44 16.13 -13.67 17.10
CA ARG A 44 15.01 -14.00 18.00
C ARG A 44 13.94 -12.90 18.13
N LEU A 45 14.15 -11.69 17.61
CA LEU A 45 13.28 -10.51 17.86
C LEU A 45 12.80 -9.76 16.60
N GLN A 46 13.03 -10.29 15.40
CA GLN A 46 12.52 -9.66 14.17
C GLN A 46 11.71 -10.69 13.39
N SER A 47 10.38 -10.61 13.52
CA SER A 47 9.43 -11.42 12.77
C SER A 47 8.72 -10.52 11.75
N TRP A 48 8.48 -11.08 10.57
CA TRP A 48 7.94 -10.38 9.41
C TRP A 48 6.84 -11.20 8.77
N ASP A 49 5.69 -10.56 8.55
CA ASP A 49 4.67 -11.03 7.63
C ASP A 49 5.10 -10.69 6.20
N VAL A 50 5.07 -11.69 5.32
CA VAL A 50 5.54 -11.54 3.93
C VAL A 50 4.35 -11.45 3.00
N TYR A 51 4.33 -10.39 2.20
CA TYR A 51 3.35 -10.15 1.14
C TYR A 51 4.04 -10.19 -0.22
N ARG A 52 3.32 -10.66 -1.22
CA ARG A 52 3.81 -10.73 -2.60
C ARG A 52 2.78 -10.10 -3.54
N GLY A 53 3.27 -9.33 -4.50
CA GLY A 53 2.43 -8.68 -5.50
C GLY A 53 3.20 -8.32 -6.76
N SER A 54 2.57 -7.51 -7.60
CA SER A 54 3.17 -6.91 -8.78
C SER A 54 2.67 -5.49 -8.96
N ASN A 55 3.53 -4.61 -9.45
CA ASN A 55 3.13 -3.27 -9.89
C ASN A 55 2.84 -3.20 -11.41
N GLY A 56 2.74 -4.36 -12.08
CA GLY A 56 2.52 -4.47 -13.53
C GLY A 56 3.80 -4.60 -14.34
N ALA A 57 4.93 -4.12 -13.83
CA ALA A 57 6.25 -4.25 -14.47
C ALA A 57 7.21 -5.15 -13.70
N ASN A 58 7.14 -5.11 -12.35
CA ASN A 58 8.04 -5.82 -11.45
C ASN A 58 7.25 -6.71 -10.49
N GLN A 59 7.90 -7.78 -10.02
CA GLN A 59 7.46 -8.50 -8.83
C GLN A 59 7.86 -7.69 -7.59
N VAL A 60 6.95 -7.60 -6.61
CA VAL A 60 7.17 -6.86 -5.37
C VAL A 60 6.98 -7.81 -4.19
N PHE A 61 7.97 -7.84 -3.31
CA PHE A 61 7.92 -8.58 -2.05
C PHE A 61 8.00 -7.58 -0.91
N SER A 62 6.98 -7.56 -0.04
CA SER A 62 6.91 -6.64 1.09
C SER A 62 7.01 -7.44 2.38
N PHE A 63 8.02 -7.12 3.18
CA PHE A 63 8.23 -7.71 4.51
C PHE A 63 7.77 -6.69 5.55
N VAL A 64 6.67 -6.99 6.24
CA VAL A 64 6.09 -6.09 7.25
C VAL A 64 6.40 -6.66 8.64
N ARG A 65 7.12 -5.92 9.46
CA ARG A 65 7.47 -6.38 10.81
C ARG A 65 6.20 -6.52 11.65
N THR A 66 6.08 -7.61 12.40
CA THR A 66 4.90 -7.88 13.26
C THR A 66 4.81 -6.98 14.50
N GLY A 67 5.78 -6.09 14.69
CA GLY A 67 5.74 -5.00 15.64
C GLY A 67 6.57 -3.81 15.17
N ASN A 68 6.19 -2.61 15.57
CA ASN A 68 6.90 -1.39 15.19
C ASN A 68 8.23 -1.27 15.96
N THR A 69 9.21 -0.60 15.34
CA THR A 69 10.46 -0.16 15.96
C THR A 69 10.93 1.12 15.28
N ASN A 70 11.71 1.94 15.97
CA ASN A 70 12.31 3.16 15.44
C ASN A 70 13.82 3.01 15.13
N SER A 71 14.40 1.84 15.44
CA SER A 71 15.80 1.51 15.18
C SER A 71 15.99 0.00 15.07
N GLY A 72 17.04 -0.41 14.34
CA GLY A 72 17.37 -1.82 14.19
C GLY A 72 18.38 -2.09 13.08
N THR A 73 18.77 -3.34 12.97
CA THR A 73 19.65 -3.85 11.90
C THR A 73 18.97 -5.02 11.22
N VAL A 74 18.91 -4.99 9.89
CA VAL A 74 18.32 -6.04 9.05
C VAL A 74 19.43 -6.73 8.27
N ASP A 75 19.43 -8.06 8.27
CA ASP A 75 20.31 -8.85 7.41
C ASP A 75 19.65 -9.02 6.03
N ILE A 76 19.97 -8.13 5.10
CA ILE A 76 19.36 -8.14 3.76
C ILE A 76 19.72 -9.43 3.00
N LYS A 77 20.92 -9.98 3.19
CA LYS A 77 21.35 -11.23 2.54
C LYS A 77 20.48 -12.40 2.98
N ALA A 78 20.12 -12.47 4.26
CA ALA A 78 19.18 -13.48 4.76
C ALA A 78 17.77 -13.34 4.14
N VAL A 79 17.28 -12.11 3.91
CA VAL A 79 15.99 -11.87 3.23
C VAL A 79 16.04 -12.37 1.79
N LEU A 80 17.09 -12.01 1.04
CA LEU A 80 17.27 -12.43 -0.35
C LEU A 80 17.38 -13.96 -0.47
N ASN A 81 18.15 -14.59 0.43
CA ASN A 81 18.24 -16.05 0.48
C ASN A 81 16.90 -16.71 0.82
N TRP A 82 16.08 -16.11 1.69
CA TRP A 82 14.74 -16.62 1.97
C TRP A 82 13.85 -16.59 0.71
N LEU A 83 13.88 -15.49 -0.06
CA LEU A 83 13.16 -15.41 -1.34
C LEU A 83 13.64 -16.47 -2.33
N ARG A 84 14.95 -16.70 -2.41
CA ARG A 84 15.56 -17.74 -3.25
C ARG A 84 15.10 -19.13 -2.86
N THR A 85 15.13 -19.48 -1.58
CA THR A 85 14.69 -20.79 -1.07
C THR A 85 13.20 -21.04 -1.33
N ASN A 86 12.37 -19.99 -1.34
CA ASN A 86 10.96 -20.10 -1.71
C ASN A 86 10.74 -20.20 -3.23
N GLY A 87 11.79 -20.16 -4.06
CA GLY A 87 11.70 -20.20 -5.51
C GLY A 87 11.09 -18.94 -6.12
N TRP A 88 11.09 -17.82 -5.40
CA TRP A 88 10.46 -16.58 -5.84
C TRP A 88 11.45 -15.62 -6.52
N MET A 89 12.75 -15.85 -6.32
CA MET A 89 13.83 -15.10 -6.92
C MET A 89 14.97 -16.07 -7.25
N GLY A 90 15.63 -15.86 -8.40
CA GLY A 90 16.83 -16.61 -8.76
C GLY A 90 18.09 -16.04 -8.09
N ASP A 91 19.24 -16.37 -8.66
CA ASP A 91 20.47 -15.66 -8.32
C ASP A 91 20.46 -14.27 -8.97
N VAL A 92 20.56 -13.24 -8.13
CA VAL A 92 20.49 -11.83 -8.55
C VAL A 92 21.70 -11.06 -8.03
N THR A 93 22.13 -10.07 -8.80
CA THR A 93 23.04 -9.03 -8.30
C THR A 93 22.18 -7.96 -7.62
N LEU A 94 22.44 -7.70 -6.34
CA LEU A 94 21.79 -6.59 -5.63
C LEU A 94 22.30 -5.26 -6.22
N GLY A 95 21.39 -4.45 -6.73
CA GLY A 95 21.70 -3.11 -7.26
C GLY A 95 21.79 -2.09 -6.14
N ASP A 96 20.64 -1.62 -5.67
CA ASP A 96 20.55 -0.53 -4.69
C ASP A 96 19.92 -1.00 -3.37
N VAL A 97 20.36 -0.36 -2.27
CA VAL A 97 19.70 -0.43 -0.96
C VAL A 97 19.26 0.98 -0.59
N GLN A 98 17.94 1.17 -0.49
CA GLN A 98 17.33 2.46 -0.17
C GLN A 98 16.59 2.39 1.16
N PHE A 99 16.56 3.51 1.88
CA PHE A 99 15.81 3.66 3.13
C PHE A 99 15.14 5.03 3.16
N GLY A 100 13.87 5.06 3.52
CA GLY A 100 13.05 6.27 3.52
C GLY A 100 11.61 6.01 3.96
N TYR A 101 10.74 6.97 3.70
CA TYR A 101 9.34 6.95 4.13
C TYR A 101 8.41 7.03 2.92
N GLU A 102 7.38 6.17 2.88
CA GLU A 102 6.29 6.27 1.91
C GLU A 102 5.09 7.00 2.52
N ILE A 103 5.04 8.32 2.36
CA ILE A 103 4.01 9.16 2.98
C ILE A 103 2.75 9.16 2.10
N THR A 104 1.69 8.49 2.57
CA THR A 104 0.38 8.57 1.89
C THR A 104 -0.35 9.88 2.23
N SER A 105 -0.18 10.39 3.45
CA SER A 105 -0.76 11.66 3.90
C SER A 105 -0.03 12.22 5.11
N SER A 106 0.13 13.55 5.16
CA SER A 106 0.71 14.28 6.30
C SER A 106 0.05 15.65 6.48
N SER A 107 -1.28 15.65 6.65
CA SER A 107 -2.05 16.88 6.82
C SER A 107 -1.59 17.65 8.06
N GLY A 108 -1.27 18.93 7.90
CA GLY A 108 -0.69 19.78 8.95
C GLY A 108 0.85 19.79 9.01
N GLY A 109 1.51 18.97 8.18
CA GLY A 109 2.98 18.84 8.19
C GLY A 109 3.45 17.90 9.30
N MET A 110 4.44 17.06 8.99
CA MET A 110 5.08 16.17 9.96
C MET A 110 6.56 16.04 9.61
N ASP A 111 7.39 15.89 10.64
CA ASP A 111 8.82 15.62 10.49
C ASP A 111 9.08 14.11 10.50
N PHE A 112 9.87 13.66 9.54
CA PHE A 112 10.32 12.27 9.43
C PHE A 112 11.84 12.26 9.48
N VAL A 113 12.38 11.94 10.66
CA VAL A 113 13.80 12.10 10.95
C VAL A 113 14.51 10.74 10.99
N THR A 114 15.47 10.57 10.08
CA THR A 114 16.45 9.48 10.13
C THR A 114 17.72 9.98 10.80
N ASN A 115 17.94 9.57 12.05
CA ASN A 115 19.15 9.96 12.79
C ASN A 115 20.42 9.34 12.20
N SER A 116 20.34 8.12 11.66
CA SER A 116 21.43 7.45 10.99
C SER A 116 20.93 6.38 10.02
N PHE A 117 21.67 6.18 8.94
CA PHE A 117 21.49 5.07 8.00
C PHE A 117 22.85 4.66 7.47
N SER A 118 23.13 3.36 7.47
CA SER A 118 24.36 2.80 6.91
C SER A 118 24.09 1.43 6.30
N VAL A 119 24.92 1.08 5.30
CA VAL A 119 24.89 -0.22 4.62
C VAL A 119 26.30 -0.78 4.64
N SER A 120 26.43 -2.06 4.95
CA SER A 120 27.67 -2.82 4.81
C SER A 120 27.43 -4.03 3.91
N SER A 121 28.46 -4.40 3.14
CA SER A 121 28.42 -5.54 2.23
C SER A 121 29.71 -6.35 2.37
N SER A 122 29.57 -7.67 2.39
CA SER A 122 30.66 -8.64 2.53
C SER A 122 30.29 -9.99 1.91
#